data_AF-A0A650CVX1-F1
#
_entry.id   AF-A0A650CVX1-F1
#
_cell.length_a   1.000
_cell.length_b   1.000
_cell.length_c   1.000
_cell.angle_alpha   90.00
_cell.angle_beta   90.00
_cell.angle_gamma   90.00
#
_symmetry.space_group_name_H-M   'P 1'
#
loop_
_entity.id
_entity.type
_entity.pdbx_description
1 polymer ?
#
loop_
_entity_poly.entity_id
_entity_poly.type
_entity_poly.pdbx_seq_one_letter_code
_entity_poly.pdbx_strand_id
1 'polypeptide(L)'
;MRSSQVGIILFIIILIVVAAIGIYLNSEISALSSSYNCLASKYNALKSEFYTMNSSYTNLKANYTELANNYNTLKSYFTTLLGYYESLNESFYGNKSMLLSELNLEDGYATAYQVLEYLASSNAKEIANMFCPNVTGFISVGKINGSFSGIVNVNKMFSQVFAYPIVRAFLCCGVIYNASSDCLVLSALVKYCNVNSTGGTTFIYVLYHMTLTNPSMFTWKISSVNVYNYFNEIQYQMALDGLTYIHAICSKDTPVISELGIGQFPSYVFFCSNLPLAGNYTVPQLNSLLKNVTTFNIRIDYYNFTAVGNCLSGVIYAYVNMVYNGHTFCGELKITEHAKVQTNGLPEIYQVSFCKM
;
A
#
# COMPACT_ATOMS: atom_id res chain seq x y z
N MET A 1 55.04 -89.73 100.78
CA MET A 1 55.77 -88.64 100.10
C MET A 1 56.19 -87.62 101.14
N ARG A 2 57.47 -87.20 101.17
CA ARG A 2 57.92 -86.13 102.06
C ARG A 2 57.34 -84.79 101.54
N SER A 3 56.81 -83.99 102.47
CA SER A 3 56.07 -82.74 102.22
C SER A 3 56.66 -81.80 101.15
N SER A 4 58.00 -81.76 101.00
CA SER A 4 58.71 -80.90 100.05
C SER A 4 58.56 -81.29 98.57
N GLN A 5 58.30 -82.55 98.21
CA GLN A 5 58.12 -82.96 96.80
C GLN A 5 56.70 -82.68 96.29
N VAL A 6 55.68 -82.68 97.15
CA VAL A 6 54.29 -82.40 96.79
C VAL A 6 54.11 -80.91 96.42
N GLY A 7 54.73 -80.00 97.18
CA GLY A 7 54.69 -78.56 96.90
C GLY A 7 55.36 -78.16 95.59
N ILE A 8 56.50 -78.80 95.26
CA ILE A 8 57.21 -78.56 93.99
C ILE A 8 56.40 -79.07 92.79
N ILE A 9 55.81 -80.26 92.89
CA ILE A 9 54.99 -80.83 91.80
C ILE A 9 53.71 -79.98 91.58
N LEU A 10 53.02 -79.56 92.64
CA LEU A 10 51.87 -78.66 92.54
C LEU A 10 52.24 -77.32 91.90
N PHE A 11 53.40 -76.75 92.26
CA PHE A 11 53.89 -75.50 91.67
C PHE A 11 54.19 -75.66 90.17
N ILE A 12 54.80 -76.77 89.74
CA ILE A 12 55.06 -77.07 88.32
C ILE A 12 53.74 -77.26 87.55
N ILE A 13 52.78 -77.98 88.12
CA ILE A 13 51.45 -78.16 87.50
C ILE A 13 50.76 -76.80 87.34
N ILE A 14 50.79 -75.94 88.37
CA ILE A 14 50.24 -74.59 88.30
C ILE A 14 50.94 -73.78 87.20
N LEU A 15 52.28 -73.83 87.09
CA LEU A 15 53.02 -73.15 86.03
C LEU A 15 52.65 -73.65 84.63
N ILE A 16 52.51 -74.97 84.44
CA ILE A 16 52.11 -75.56 83.16
C ILE A 16 50.68 -75.14 82.80
N VAL A 17 49.76 -75.17 83.76
CA VAL A 17 48.37 -74.74 83.57
C VAL A 17 48.32 -73.25 83.22
N VAL A 18 49.07 -72.40 83.93
CA VAL A 18 49.18 -70.96 83.63
C VAL A 18 49.77 -70.71 82.24
N ALA A 19 50.81 -71.45 81.85
CA ALA A 19 51.39 -71.37 80.51
C ALA A 19 50.41 -71.83 79.42
N ALA A 20 49.70 -72.94 79.63
CA ALA A 20 48.69 -73.45 78.70
C ALA A 20 47.52 -72.48 78.54
N ILE A 21 47.03 -71.89 79.64
CA ILE A 21 46.02 -70.82 79.62
C ILE A 21 46.55 -69.59 78.88
N GLY A 22 47.81 -69.20 79.11
CA GLY A 22 48.45 -68.09 78.40
C GLY A 22 48.55 -68.30 76.89
N ILE A 23 48.92 -69.51 76.46
CA ILE A 23 48.98 -69.87 75.03
C ILE A 23 47.57 -69.87 74.41
N TYR A 24 46.57 -70.44 75.09
CA TYR A 24 45.18 -70.46 74.63
C TYR A 24 44.62 -69.04 74.48
N LEU A 25 44.77 -68.20 75.51
CA LEU A 25 44.33 -66.80 75.46
C LEU A 25 45.05 -66.02 74.36
N ASN A 26 46.34 -66.25 74.15
CA ASN A 26 47.07 -65.60 73.07
C ASN A 26 46.57 -66.04 71.68
N SER A 27 46.18 -67.31 71.53
CA SER A 27 45.59 -67.81 70.29
C SER A 27 44.20 -67.21 70.00
N GLU A 28 43.35 -67.07 71.02
CA GLU A 28 42.04 -66.42 70.93
C GLU A 28 42.17 -64.92 70.64
N ILE A 29 43.10 -64.22 71.31
CA ILE A 29 43.41 -62.81 71.03
C ILE A 29 43.89 -62.63 69.58
N SER A 30 44.73 -63.55 69.10
CA SER A 30 45.22 -63.52 67.72
C SER A 30 44.08 -63.75 66.70
N ALA A 31 43.22 -64.73 66.94
CA ALA A 31 42.08 -65.04 66.09
C ALA A 31 41.06 -63.88 66.06
N LEU A 32 40.78 -63.27 67.22
CA LEU A 32 39.90 -62.12 67.33
C LEU A 32 40.49 -60.88 66.63
N SER A 33 41.80 -60.65 66.77
CA SER A 33 42.53 -59.60 66.04
C SER A 33 42.46 -59.80 64.53
N SER A 34 42.65 -61.02 64.03
CA SER A 34 42.50 -61.34 62.61
C SER A 34 41.06 -61.10 62.10
N SER A 35 40.05 -61.52 62.87
CA SER A 35 38.64 -61.28 62.57
C SER A 35 38.30 -59.78 62.55
N TYR A 36 38.79 -59.01 63.53
CA TYR A 36 38.64 -57.56 63.58
C TYR A 36 39.28 -56.88 62.36
N ASN A 37 40.51 -57.27 62.01
CA ASN A 37 41.20 -56.73 60.84
C ASN A 37 40.44 -57.05 59.53
N CYS A 38 39.92 -58.27 59.38
CA CYS A 38 39.10 -58.65 58.23
C CYS A 38 37.82 -57.81 58.14
N LEU A 39 37.12 -57.61 59.26
CA LEU A 39 35.92 -56.79 59.31
C LEU A 39 36.23 -55.32 59.00
N ALA A 40 37.33 -54.78 59.54
CA ALA A 40 37.79 -53.42 59.25
C ALA A 40 38.10 -53.25 57.76
N SER A 41 38.74 -54.24 57.12
CA SER A 41 38.98 -54.23 55.66
C SER A 41 37.67 -54.24 54.87
N LYS A 42 36.70 -55.11 55.23
CA LYS A 42 35.38 -55.16 54.58
C LYS A 42 34.61 -53.84 54.74
N TYR A 43 34.64 -53.25 55.93
CA TYR A 43 34.03 -51.95 56.20
C TYR A 43 34.65 -50.85 55.33
N ASN A 44 35.99 -50.80 55.23
CA ASN A 44 36.68 -49.83 54.40
C ASN A 44 36.35 -50.01 52.91
N ALA A 45 36.24 -51.25 52.43
CA ALA A 45 35.81 -51.54 51.05
C ALA A 45 34.39 -51.04 50.78
N LEU A 46 33.42 -51.37 51.65
CA LEU A 46 32.04 -50.92 51.54
C LEU A 46 31.92 -49.39 51.59
N LYS A 47 32.69 -48.75 52.49
CA LYS A 47 32.77 -47.29 52.58
C LYS A 47 33.28 -46.68 51.27
N SER A 48 34.27 -47.29 50.63
CA SER A 48 34.76 -46.87 49.32
C SER A 48 33.69 -47.02 48.23
N GLU A 49 33.00 -48.16 48.17
CA GLU A 49 31.91 -48.39 47.22
C GLU A 49 30.77 -47.38 47.39
N PHE A 50 30.40 -47.07 48.63
CA PHE A 50 29.41 -46.04 48.94
C PHE A 50 29.81 -44.67 48.37
N TYR A 51 31.06 -44.24 48.55
CA TYR A 51 31.52 -42.96 48.01
C TYR A 51 31.54 -42.95 46.48
N THR A 52 31.93 -44.06 45.83
CA THR A 52 31.84 -44.20 44.38
C THR A 52 30.40 -44.07 43.90
N MET A 53 29.47 -44.80 44.50
CA MET A 53 28.05 -44.76 44.14
C MET A 53 27.44 -43.37 44.36
N ASN A 54 27.77 -42.71 45.48
CA ASN A 54 27.31 -41.35 45.76
C ASN A 54 27.84 -40.34 44.73
N SER A 55 29.08 -40.53 44.27
CA SER A 55 29.67 -39.72 43.20
C SER A 55 28.96 -39.95 41.86
N SER A 56 28.69 -41.20 41.50
CA SER A 56 27.90 -41.54 40.30
C SER A 56 26.49 -40.96 40.34
N TYR A 57 25.81 -41.02 41.49
CA TYR A 57 24.49 -40.41 41.68
C TYR A 57 24.52 -38.89 41.50
N THR A 58 25.54 -38.23 42.05
CA THR A 58 25.73 -36.78 41.93
C THR A 58 25.93 -36.38 40.46
N ASN A 59 26.76 -37.13 39.72
CA ASN A 59 26.98 -36.92 38.29
C ASN A 59 25.70 -37.13 37.48
N LEU A 60 24.92 -38.18 37.77
CA LEU A 60 23.64 -38.43 37.10
C LEU A 60 22.64 -37.29 37.34
N LYS A 61 22.56 -36.77 38.57
CA LYS A 61 21.73 -35.62 38.90
C LYS A 61 22.15 -34.37 38.14
N ALA A 62 23.45 -34.13 37.99
CA ALA A 62 23.98 -33.04 37.19
C ALA A 62 23.59 -33.19 35.71
N ASN A 63 23.79 -34.37 35.11
CA ASN A 63 23.41 -34.67 33.73
C ASN A 63 21.90 -34.50 33.50
N TYR A 64 21.07 -34.92 34.44
CA TYR A 64 19.61 -34.73 34.36
C TYR A 64 19.25 -33.24 34.38
N THR A 65 19.91 -32.45 35.22
CA THR A 65 19.70 -31.01 35.28
C THR A 65 20.11 -30.33 33.97
N GLU A 66 21.25 -30.73 33.40
CA GLU A 66 21.69 -30.25 32.09
C GLU A 66 20.69 -30.60 30.98
N LEU A 67 20.20 -31.85 30.95
CA LEU A 67 19.19 -32.27 30.00
C LEU A 67 17.88 -31.48 30.12
N ALA A 68 17.41 -31.23 31.35
CA ALA A 68 16.23 -30.40 31.59
C ALA A 68 16.42 -28.96 31.11
N ASN A 69 17.60 -28.38 31.31
CA ASN A 69 17.94 -27.06 30.79
C ASN A 69 17.97 -27.05 29.26
N ASN A 70 18.60 -28.05 28.64
CA ASN A 70 18.63 -28.19 27.18
C ASN A 70 17.23 -28.33 26.58
N TYR A 71 16.35 -29.10 27.23
CA TYR A 71 14.94 -29.21 26.84
C TYR A 71 14.21 -27.86 26.91
N ASN A 72 14.40 -27.10 27.99
CA ASN A 72 13.79 -25.77 28.13
C ASN A 72 14.30 -24.79 27.07
N THR A 73 15.59 -24.83 26.76
CA THR A 73 16.19 -24.06 25.67
C THR A 73 15.59 -24.43 24.32
N LEU A 74 15.47 -25.73 24.03
CA LEU A 74 14.85 -26.22 22.79
C LEU A 74 13.39 -25.80 22.67
N LYS A 75 12.62 -25.88 23.77
CA LYS A 75 11.24 -25.41 23.82
C LYS A 75 11.14 -23.92 23.53
N SER A 76 12.05 -23.11 24.08
CA SER A 76 12.14 -21.68 23.80
C SER A 76 12.41 -21.41 22.32
N TYR A 77 13.37 -22.11 21.71
CA TYR A 77 13.66 -22.01 20.28
C TYR A 77 12.47 -22.39 19.41
N PHE A 78 11.73 -23.45 19.77
CA PHE A 78 10.53 -23.83 19.05
C PHE A 78 9.44 -22.74 19.09
N THR A 79 9.19 -22.16 20.26
CA THR A 79 8.23 -21.04 20.40
C THR A 79 8.64 -19.84 19.54
N THR A 80 9.93 -19.48 19.54
CA THR A 80 10.45 -18.39 18.70
C THR A 80 10.28 -18.70 17.21
N LEU A 81 10.58 -19.93 16.79
CA LEU A 81 10.41 -20.35 15.40
C LEU A 81 8.93 -20.31 14.96
N LEU A 82 8.00 -20.73 15.82
CA LEU A 82 6.57 -20.64 15.55
C LEU A 82 6.14 -19.17 15.35
N GLY A 83 6.61 -18.26 16.20
CA GLY A 83 6.35 -16.83 16.03
C GLY A 83 6.89 -16.26 14.72
N TYR A 84 8.08 -16.69 14.28
CA TYR A 84 8.61 -16.33 12.96
C TYR A 84 7.77 -16.88 11.81
N TYR A 85 7.30 -18.13 11.92
CA TYR A 85 6.42 -18.73 10.91
C TYR A 85 5.09 -17.97 10.78
N GLU A 86 4.44 -17.64 11.91
CA GLU A 86 3.18 -16.88 11.92
C GLU A 86 3.37 -15.50 11.29
N SER A 87 4.43 -14.78 11.68
CA SER A 87 4.77 -13.47 11.11
C SER A 87 5.01 -13.52 9.59
N LEU A 88 5.74 -14.55 9.12
CA LEU A 88 5.97 -14.75 7.69
C LEU A 88 4.67 -15.03 6.94
N ASN A 89 3.79 -15.85 7.53
CA ASN A 89 2.52 -16.21 6.93
C ASN A 89 1.59 -15.00 6.81
N GLU A 90 1.49 -14.17 7.85
CA GLU A 90 0.76 -12.91 7.81
C GLU A 90 1.30 -11.97 6.73
N SER A 91 2.62 -11.81 6.66
CA SER A 91 3.26 -11.00 5.62
C SER A 91 2.97 -11.53 4.21
N PHE A 92 3.02 -12.84 4.00
CA PHE A 92 2.75 -13.46 2.69
C PHE A 92 1.31 -13.19 2.22
N TYR A 93 0.31 -13.44 3.07
CA TYR A 93 -1.09 -13.20 2.71
C TYR A 93 -1.41 -11.71 2.58
N GLY A 94 -0.82 -10.86 3.43
CA GLY A 94 -0.90 -9.40 3.31
C GLY A 94 -0.37 -8.92 1.95
N ASN A 95 0.85 -9.31 1.59
CA ASN A 95 1.45 -8.95 0.30
C ASN A 95 0.64 -9.46 -0.89
N LYS A 96 0.12 -10.69 -0.83
CA LYS A 96 -0.75 -11.25 -1.88
C LYS A 96 -2.02 -10.42 -2.04
N SER A 97 -2.66 -10.00 -0.94
CA SER A 97 -3.87 -9.18 -0.99
C SER A 97 -3.62 -7.80 -1.60
N MET A 98 -2.49 -7.17 -1.24
CA MET A 98 -2.07 -5.88 -1.77
C MET A 98 -1.83 -5.97 -3.28
N LEU A 99 -1.06 -6.97 -3.73
CA LEU A 99 -0.81 -7.19 -5.15
C LEU A 99 -2.10 -7.41 -5.95
N LEU A 100 -3.06 -8.18 -5.43
CA LEU A 100 -4.35 -8.38 -6.09
C LEU A 100 -5.14 -7.08 -6.20
N SER A 101 -5.11 -6.22 -5.18
CA SER A 101 -5.77 -4.90 -5.24
C SER A 101 -5.13 -3.97 -6.26
N GLU A 102 -3.80 -3.98 -6.37
CA GLU A 102 -3.06 -3.19 -7.37
C GLU A 102 -3.37 -3.67 -8.79
N LEU A 103 -3.32 -4.98 -9.04
CA LEU A 103 -3.68 -5.56 -10.34
C LEU A 103 -5.13 -5.28 -10.72
N ASN A 104 -6.04 -5.32 -9.75
CA ASN A 104 -7.44 -5.01 -9.99
C ASN A 104 -7.63 -3.54 -10.38
N LEU A 105 -6.92 -2.62 -9.73
CA LEU A 105 -6.97 -1.20 -10.09
C LEU A 105 -6.39 -0.94 -11.48
N GLU A 106 -5.29 -1.62 -11.83
CA GLU A 106 -4.66 -1.53 -13.15
C GLU A 106 -5.62 -2.01 -14.27
N ASP A 107 -6.34 -3.11 -14.05
CA ASP A 107 -7.41 -3.57 -14.95
C ASP A 107 -8.54 -2.53 -15.10
N GLY A 108 -8.85 -1.82 -14.02
CA GLY A 108 -9.77 -0.68 -14.04
C GLY A 108 -9.28 0.46 -14.92
N TYR A 109 -8.01 0.84 -14.80
CA TYR A 109 -7.40 1.86 -15.66
C TYR A 109 -7.42 1.42 -17.13
N ALA A 110 -7.05 0.17 -17.43
CA ALA A 110 -7.12 -0.37 -18.78
C ALA A 110 -8.55 -0.31 -19.35
N THR A 111 -9.56 -0.61 -18.54
CA THR A 111 -10.97 -0.46 -18.93
C THR A 111 -11.34 1.00 -19.17
N ALA A 112 -10.92 1.93 -18.31
CA ALA A 112 -11.18 3.36 -18.48
C ALA A 112 -10.51 3.93 -19.74
N TYR A 113 -9.29 3.48 -20.09
CA TYR A 113 -8.63 3.86 -21.35
C TYR A 113 -9.37 3.31 -22.58
N GLN A 114 -9.90 2.08 -22.52
CA GLN A 114 -10.75 1.56 -23.59
C GLN A 114 -12.02 2.41 -23.77
N VAL A 115 -12.62 2.93 -22.70
CA VAL A 115 -13.74 3.88 -22.81
C VAL A 115 -13.31 5.12 -23.61
N LEU A 116 -12.15 5.70 -23.30
CA LEU A 116 -11.62 6.86 -24.03
C LEU A 116 -11.37 6.54 -25.51
N GLU A 117 -10.81 5.38 -25.81
CA GLU A 117 -10.58 4.92 -27.19
C GLU A 117 -11.89 4.77 -27.97
N TYR A 118 -12.91 4.18 -27.35
CA TYR A 118 -14.21 4.06 -27.98
C TYR A 118 -14.92 5.40 -28.14
N LEU A 119 -14.76 6.34 -27.21
CA LEU A 119 -15.22 7.72 -27.39
C LEU A 119 -14.51 8.39 -28.58
N ALA A 120 -13.20 8.18 -28.73
CA ALA A 120 -12.38 8.73 -29.82
C ALA A 120 -12.66 8.08 -31.19
N SER A 121 -13.11 6.83 -31.20
CA SER A 121 -13.54 6.13 -32.42
C SER A 121 -15.04 6.22 -32.69
N SER A 122 -15.80 6.92 -31.84
CA SER A 122 -17.26 7.02 -31.91
C SER A 122 -17.98 5.65 -31.89
N ASN A 123 -17.40 4.67 -31.20
CA ASN A 123 -17.89 3.30 -31.18
C ASN A 123 -18.96 3.09 -30.09
N ALA A 124 -20.14 3.65 -30.33
CA ALA A 124 -21.27 3.62 -29.41
C ALA A 124 -21.63 2.21 -28.89
N LYS A 125 -21.52 1.21 -29.77
CA LYS A 125 -21.88 -0.17 -29.46
C LYS A 125 -20.95 -0.76 -28.42
N GLU A 126 -19.64 -0.60 -28.60
CA GLU A 126 -18.68 -1.17 -27.64
C GLU A 126 -18.71 -0.41 -26.31
N ILE A 127 -18.87 0.91 -26.31
CA ILE A 127 -19.08 1.64 -25.04
C ILE A 127 -20.35 1.16 -24.33
N ALA A 128 -21.45 0.93 -25.07
CA ALA A 128 -22.70 0.42 -24.49
C ALA A 128 -22.48 -0.93 -23.76
N ASN A 129 -21.59 -1.79 -24.26
CA ASN A 129 -21.25 -3.08 -23.63
C ASN A 129 -20.42 -2.93 -22.33
N MET A 130 -19.83 -1.76 -22.10
CA MET A 130 -19.02 -1.47 -20.91
C MET A 130 -19.83 -1.00 -19.71
N PHE A 131 -21.12 -0.72 -19.89
CA PHE A 131 -21.99 -0.31 -18.79
C PHE A 131 -22.51 -1.48 -17.95
N CYS A 132 -22.76 -1.23 -16.67
CA CYS A 132 -23.49 -2.18 -15.85
C CYS A 132 -25.01 -2.13 -16.13
N PRO A 133 -25.77 -3.20 -15.85
CA PRO A 133 -27.22 -3.23 -16.11
C PRO A 133 -28.00 -2.10 -15.44
N ASN A 134 -27.57 -1.70 -14.24
CA ASN A 134 -28.23 -0.70 -13.39
C ASN A 134 -27.58 0.69 -13.48
N VAL A 135 -26.88 0.98 -14.58
CA VAL A 135 -26.24 2.28 -14.79
C VAL A 135 -27.22 3.43 -14.53
N THR A 136 -26.75 4.45 -13.83
CA THR A 136 -27.46 5.72 -13.67
C THR A 136 -26.79 6.80 -14.49
N GLY A 137 -27.52 7.84 -14.85
CA GLY A 137 -26.88 8.94 -15.54
C GLY A 137 -27.74 10.17 -15.70
N PHE A 138 -27.13 11.17 -16.30
CA PHE A 138 -27.75 12.42 -16.70
C PHE A 138 -27.30 12.77 -18.11
N ILE A 139 -28.21 13.23 -18.94
CA ILE A 139 -27.89 13.73 -20.28
C ILE A 139 -28.50 15.12 -20.43
N SER A 140 -27.69 16.06 -20.89
CA SER A 140 -28.11 17.38 -21.39
C SER A 140 -27.48 17.59 -22.75
N VAL A 141 -28.11 17.02 -23.78
CA VAL A 141 -27.66 17.07 -25.18
C VAL A 141 -28.86 17.28 -26.08
N GLY A 142 -28.83 18.38 -26.86
CA GLY A 142 -29.89 18.72 -27.80
C GLY A 142 -31.24 18.91 -27.09
N LYS A 143 -32.22 18.05 -27.41
CA LYS A 143 -33.56 18.10 -26.81
C LYS A 143 -33.72 17.23 -25.57
N ILE A 144 -32.76 16.37 -25.25
CA ILE A 144 -32.83 15.53 -24.05
C ILE A 144 -32.12 16.23 -22.91
N ASN A 145 -32.87 16.50 -21.86
CA ASN A 145 -32.35 17.04 -20.61
C ASN A 145 -33.00 16.29 -19.45
N GLY A 146 -32.23 15.47 -18.74
CA GLY A 146 -32.73 14.74 -17.58
C GLY A 146 -31.92 13.52 -17.19
N SER A 147 -32.27 12.99 -16.02
CA SER A 147 -31.68 11.77 -15.48
C SER A 147 -32.29 10.51 -16.11
N PHE A 148 -31.50 9.44 -16.18
CA PHE A 148 -31.97 8.12 -16.58
C PHE A 148 -31.37 7.03 -15.68
N SER A 149 -31.99 5.86 -15.72
CA SER A 149 -31.47 4.65 -15.09
C SER A 149 -31.72 3.45 -16.00
N GLY A 150 -30.84 2.47 -15.90
CA GLY A 150 -30.89 1.21 -16.64
C GLY A 150 -30.25 1.29 -18.03
N ILE A 151 -29.61 0.20 -18.41
CA ILE A 151 -28.84 0.08 -19.67
C ILE A 151 -29.67 0.37 -20.93
N VAL A 152 -30.98 0.11 -20.91
CA VAL A 152 -31.88 0.32 -22.06
C VAL A 152 -31.92 1.79 -22.51
N ASN A 153 -31.65 2.73 -21.59
CA ASN A 153 -31.67 4.16 -21.90
C ASN A 153 -30.31 4.69 -22.41
N VAL A 154 -29.22 3.94 -22.25
CA VAL A 154 -27.88 4.31 -22.76
C VAL A 154 -27.86 4.35 -24.29
N ASN A 155 -28.52 3.40 -24.96
CA ASN A 155 -28.60 3.40 -26.42
C ASN A 155 -29.32 4.63 -26.97
N LYS A 156 -30.34 5.12 -26.26
CA LYS A 156 -31.05 6.36 -26.61
C LYS A 156 -30.16 7.58 -26.45
N MET A 157 -29.36 7.63 -25.37
CA MET A 157 -28.36 8.67 -25.12
C MET A 157 -27.36 8.74 -26.29
N PHE A 158 -26.75 7.61 -26.64
CA PHE A 158 -25.80 7.55 -27.75
C PHE A 158 -26.41 7.84 -29.11
N SER A 159 -27.66 7.45 -29.34
CA SER A 159 -28.36 7.80 -30.58
C SER A 159 -28.58 9.31 -30.74
N GLN A 160 -28.50 10.12 -29.68
CA GLN A 160 -28.51 11.58 -29.78
C GLN A 160 -27.10 12.16 -30.01
N VAL A 161 -26.09 11.62 -29.33
CA VAL A 161 -24.71 12.10 -29.44
C VAL A 161 -24.10 11.71 -30.80
N PHE A 162 -24.34 10.47 -31.24
CA PHE A 162 -23.79 9.84 -32.43
C PHE A 162 -24.83 9.67 -33.56
N ALA A 163 -25.83 10.56 -33.64
CA ALA A 163 -27.04 10.40 -34.44
C ALA A 163 -26.85 10.34 -35.98
N TYR A 164 -25.63 10.18 -36.50
CA TYR A 164 -25.28 10.45 -37.88
C TYR A 164 -24.50 9.30 -38.53
N PRO A 165 -24.69 9.05 -39.85
CA PRO A 165 -24.05 7.95 -40.58
C PRO A 165 -22.53 7.90 -40.47
N ILE A 166 -21.89 9.07 -40.36
CA ILE A 166 -20.46 9.20 -40.13
C ILE A 166 -20.27 10.14 -38.96
N VAL A 167 -19.58 9.66 -37.94
CA VAL A 167 -19.13 10.44 -36.79
C VAL A 167 -17.61 10.39 -36.76
N ARG A 168 -16.97 11.55 -36.76
CA ARG A 168 -15.53 11.68 -36.47
C ARG A 168 -15.38 12.33 -35.11
N ALA A 169 -14.68 11.67 -34.18
CA ALA A 169 -14.39 12.25 -32.89
C ALA A 169 -12.98 12.83 -32.85
N PHE A 170 -12.83 13.87 -32.05
CA PHE A 170 -11.56 14.46 -31.67
C PHE A 170 -11.57 14.47 -30.13
N LEU A 171 -10.98 13.44 -29.54
CA LEU A 171 -10.75 13.39 -28.10
C LEU A 171 -9.61 14.35 -27.78
N CYS A 172 -9.91 15.41 -27.02
CA CYS A 172 -8.94 16.46 -26.77
C CYS A 172 -8.30 16.33 -25.38
N CYS A 173 -9.06 15.91 -24.37
CA CYS A 173 -8.52 15.68 -23.04
C CYS A 173 -9.34 14.61 -22.29
N GLY A 174 -8.72 13.48 -21.96
CA GLY A 174 -9.28 12.44 -21.11
C GLY A 174 -8.46 12.31 -19.83
N VAL A 175 -9.12 12.33 -18.68
CA VAL A 175 -8.49 12.19 -17.36
C VAL A 175 -9.18 11.05 -16.62
N ILE A 176 -8.39 10.22 -15.95
CA ILE A 176 -8.85 9.11 -15.14
C ILE A 176 -8.23 9.25 -13.75
N TYR A 177 -9.07 9.23 -12.72
CA TYR A 177 -8.68 9.34 -11.33
C TYR A 177 -9.24 8.17 -10.51
N ASN A 178 -8.42 7.64 -9.62
CA ASN A 178 -8.84 6.62 -8.68
C ASN A 178 -9.39 7.24 -7.40
N ALA A 179 -10.71 7.25 -7.27
CA ALA A 179 -11.38 7.68 -6.04
C ALA A 179 -11.23 6.65 -4.92
N SER A 180 -11.17 5.36 -5.25
CA SER A 180 -10.87 4.26 -4.33
C SER A 180 -10.32 3.04 -5.09
N SER A 181 -10.02 1.94 -4.38
CA SER A 181 -9.59 0.67 -4.97
C SER A 181 -10.57 0.08 -6.00
N ASP A 182 -11.84 0.45 -5.89
CA ASP A 182 -12.94 -0.14 -6.66
C ASP A 182 -13.80 0.92 -7.37
N CYS A 183 -13.31 2.16 -7.43
CA CYS A 183 -14.00 3.29 -8.05
C CYS A 183 -13.02 4.19 -8.79
N LEU A 184 -13.22 4.31 -10.11
CA LEU A 184 -12.52 5.24 -10.98
C LEU A 184 -13.50 6.29 -11.49
N VAL A 185 -13.02 7.52 -11.58
CA VAL A 185 -13.74 8.64 -12.20
C VAL A 185 -13.02 8.98 -13.50
N LEU A 186 -13.78 9.09 -14.58
CA LEU A 186 -13.31 9.47 -15.90
C LEU A 186 -13.97 10.78 -16.31
N SER A 187 -13.17 11.75 -16.72
CA SER A 187 -13.63 13.01 -17.30
C SER A 187 -13.06 13.18 -18.70
N ALA A 188 -13.91 13.45 -19.69
CA ALA A 188 -13.46 13.59 -21.08
C ALA A 188 -14.14 14.73 -21.83
N LEU A 189 -13.34 15.58 -22.47
CA LEU A 189 -13.77 16.58 -23.45
C LEU A 189 -13.61 16.03 -24.86
N VAL A 190 -14.72 15.97 -25.60
CA VAL A 190 -14.76 15.40 -26.94
C VAL A 190 -15.52 16.30 -27.89
N LYS A 191 -14.93 16.58 -29.05
CA LYS A 191 -15.60 17.20 -30.20
C LYS A 191 -16.02 16.12 -31.18
N TYR A 192 -17.30 16.07 -31.52
CA TYR A 192 -17.83 15.19 -32.57
C TYR A 192 -18.20 15.99 -33.81
N CYS A 193 -17.75 15.53 -34.97
CA CYS A 193 -18.17 15.98 -36.28
C CYS A 193 -19.13 14.95 -36.86
N ASN A 194 -20.40 15.34 -36.89
CA ASN A 194 -21.51 14.53 -37.35
C ASN A 194 -21.84 14.87 -38.79
N VAL A 195 -21.81 13.89 -39.70
CA VAL A 195 -22.11 14.09 -41.12
C VAL A 195 -23.43 13.42 -41.47
N ASN A 196 -24.39 14.20 -41.97
CA ASN A 196 -25.70 13.69 -42.35
C ASN A 196 -25.69 12.95 -43.71
N SER A 197 -26.82 12.33 -44.06
CA SER A 197 -26.98 11.58 -45.30
C SER A 197 -26.80 12.40 -46.58
N THR A 198 -26.83 13.74 -46.49
CA THR A 198 -26.62 14.65 -47.63
C THR A 198 -25.22 15.29 -47.62
N GLY A 199 -24.31 14.84 -46.74
CA GLY A 199 -22.94 15.36 -46.63
C GLY A 199 -22.78 16.64 -45.78
N GLY A 200 -23.85 17.17 -45.20
CA GLY A 200 -23.80 18.33 -44.30
C GLY A 200 -23.22 17.96 -42.93
N THR A 201 -22.38 18.83 -42.38
CA THR A 201 -21.68 18.61 -41.11
C THR A 201 -22.27 19.42 -39.98
N THR A 202 -22.37 18.82 -38.79
CA THR A 202 -22.71 19.50 -37.54
C THR A 202 -21.68 19.13 -36.47
N PHE A 203 -21.27 20.09 -35.65
CA PHE A 203 -20.35 19.84 -34.55
C PHE A 203 -21.10 19.79 -33.21
N ILE A 204 -20.67 18.87 -32.35
CA ILE A 204 -21.19 18.68 -30.99
C ILE A 204 -19.98 18.65 -30.06
N TYR A 205 -20.05 19.39 -28.96
CA TYR A 205 -18.97 19.54 -27.98
C TYR A 205 -19.44 18.95 -26.66
N VAL A 206 -18.81 17.87 -26.21
CA VAL A 206 -19.33 17.06 -25.11
C VAL A 206 -18.33 16.98 -23.97
N LEU A 207 -18.83 17.20 -22.75
CA LEU A 207 -18.16 16.83 -21.51
C LEU A 207 -18.80 15.55 -20.94
N TYR A 208 -17.99 14.53 -20.79
CA TYR A 208 -18.34 13.30 -20.10
C TYR A 208 -17.80 13.31 -18.69
N HIS A 209 -18.64 12.91 -17.73
CA HIS A 209 -18.22 12.44 -16.42
C HIS A 209 -18.75 11.03 -16.22
N MET A 210 -17.87 10.06 -16.14
CA MET A 210 -18.22 8.66 -15.92
C MET A 210 -17.62 8.16 -14.62
N THR A 211 -18.33 7.26 -13.97
CA THR A 211 -17.80 6.47 -12.86
C THR A 211 -17.75 5.03 -13.29
N LEU A 212 -16.57 4.43 -13.16
CA LEU A 212 -16.38 3.00 -13.33
C LEU A 212 -16.25 2.39 -11.95
N THR A 213 -16.96 1.30 -11.73
CA THR A 213 -16.88 0.53 -10.49
C THR A 213 -16.67 -0.93 -10.81
N ASN A 214 -16.11 -1.65 -9.85
CA ASN A 214 -15.82 -3.05 -9.99
C ASN A 214 -16.85 -3.91 -9.22
N PRO A 215 -17.93 -4.40 -9.87
CA PRO A 215 -18.94 -5.22 -9.19
C PRO A 215 -18.39 -6.56 -8.65
N SER A 216 -17.31 -7.08 -9.24
CA SER A 216 -16.52 -8.21 -8.75
C SER A 216 -15.08 -8.09 -9.26
N MET A 217 -14.07 -8.69 -8.61
CA MET A 217 -12.65 -8.53 -9.00
C MET A 217 -12.44 -8.73 -10.51
N PHE A 218 -11.72 -7.80 -11.17
CA PHE A 218 -11.47 -7.78 -12.62
C PHE A 218 -12.71 -7.70 -13.53
N THR A 219 -13.78 -7.01 -13.10
CA THR A 219 -15.01 -6.87 -13.90
C THR A 219 -15.50 -5.43 -13.98
N TRP A 220 -14.57 -4.48 -14.14
CA TRP A 220 -14.88 -3.06 -14.17
C TRP A 220 -15.95 -2.73 -15.23
N LYS A 221 -16.95 -1.95 -14.79
CA LYS A 221 -18.06 -1.49 -15.63
C LYS A 221 -18.36 -0.03 -15.33
N ILE A 222 -18.86 0.69 -16.33
CA ILE A 222 -19.39 2.04 -16.15
C ILE A 222 -20.69 1.93 -15.37
N SER A 223 -20.72 2.47 -14.16
CA SER A 223 -21.89 2.47 -13.26
C SER A 223 -22.62 3.80 -13.26
N SER A 224 -21.95 4.89 -13.63
CA SER A 224 -22.57 6.19 -13.80
C SER A 224 -22.03 6.92 -15.02
N VAL A 225 -22.89 7.66 -15.73
CA VAL A 225 -22.48 8.55 -16.82
C VAL A 225 -23.31 9.83 -16.85
N ASN A 226 -22.63 10.96 -16.82
CA ASN A 226 -23.20 12.26 -17.09
C ASN A 226 -22.61 12.82 -18.38
N VAL A 227 -23.48 13.25 -19.29
CA VAL A 227 -23.12 13.76 -20.60
C VAL A 227 -23.68 15.16 -20.76
N TYR A 228 -22.80 16.11 -21.04
CA TYR A 228 -23.19 17.51 -21.18
C TYR A 228 -22.73 18.10 -22.50
N ASN A 229 -23.63 18.77 -23.20
CA ASN A 229 -23.33 19.54 -24.41
C ASN A 229 -23.88 20.97 -24.24
N TYR A 230 -23.28 21.71 -23.31
CA TYR A 230 -23.59 23.12 -23.09
C TYR A 230 -22.55 24.08 -23.70
N PHE A 231 -21.52 23.56 -24.37
CA PHE A 231 -20.52 24.40 -25.03
C PHE A 231 -20.90 24.70 -26.48
N ASN A 232 -20.72 25.95 -26.89
CA ASN A 232 -20.46 26.27 -28.29
C ASN A 232 -18.96 26.06 -28.63
N GLU A 233 -18.60 26.25 -29.90
CA GLU A 233 -17.22 26.05 -30.37
C GLU A 233 -16.18 26.88 -29.60
N ILE A 234 -16.48 28.16 -29.36
CA ILE A 234 -15.55 29.08 -28.70
C ILE A 234 -15.41 28.71 -27.21
N GLN A 235 -16.51 28.36 -26.55
CA GLN A 235 -16.48 27.92 -25.14
C GLN A 235 -15.75 26.58 -24.98
N TYR A 236 -15.91 25.65 -25.93
CA TYR A 236 -15.13 24.42 -25.94
C TYR A 236 -13.63 24.72 -26.09
N GLN A 237 -13.27 25.63 -27.00
CA GLN A 237 -11.89 26.06 -27.17
C GLN A 237 -11.34 26.72 -25.90
N MET A 238 -12.12 27.55 -25.19
CA MET A 238 -11.71 28.11 -23.90
C MET A 238 -11.35 27.04 -22.86
N ALA A 239 -12.16 25.98 -22.75
CA ALA A 239 -11.88 24.89 -21.81
C ALA A 239 -10.59 24.15 -22.18
N LEU A 240 -10.33 23.96 -23.48
CA LEU A 240 -9.07 23.37 -23.95
C LEU A 240 -7.87 24.27 -23.71
N ASP A 241 -8.01 25.57 -23.99
CA ASP A 241 -6.97 26.56 -23.80
C ASP A 241 -6.64 26.71 -22.31
N GLY A 242 -7.64 26.64 -21.42
CA GLY A 242 -7.44 26.67 -19.98
C GLY A 242 -6.61 25.48 -19.47
N LEU A 243 -6.97 24.26 -19.89
CA LEU A 243 -6.19 23.04 -19.60
C LEU A 243 -4.77 23.11 -20.19
N THR A 244 -4.65 23.60 -21.42
CA THR A 244 -3.37 23.78 -22.12
C THR A 244 -2.50 24.80 -21.40
N TYR A 245 -3.09 25.90 -20.93
CA TYR A 245 -2.42 26.96 -20.20
C TYR A 245 -1.90 26.46 -18.85
N ILE A 246 -2.69 25.67 -18.11
CA ILE A 246 -2.23 25.01 -16.88
C ILE A 246 -1.06 24.07 -17.16
N HIS A 247 -1.16 23.26 -18.23
CA HIS A 247 -0.05 22.39 -18.64
C HIS A 247 1.20 23.19 -19.00
N ALA A 248 1.06 24.29 -19.74
CA ALA A 248 2.14 25.19 -20.12
C ALA A 248 2.82 25.83 -18.89
N ILE A 249 2.06 26.21 -17.86
CA ILE A 249 2.62 26.68 -16.59
C ILE A 249 3.51 25.61 -15.94
N CYS A 250 3.05 24.35 -15.94
CA CYS A 250 3.78 23.22 -15.35
C CYS A 250 5.05 22.87 -16.14
N SER A 251 4.92 22.80 -17.47
CA SER A 251 6.04 22.54 -18.38
C SER A 251 6.95 23.75 -18.59
N LYS A 252 6.57 24.91 -18.07
CA LYS A 252 7.26 26.20 -18.19
C LYS A 252 7.37 26.67 -19.64
N ASP A 253 6.37 26.36 -20.46
CA ASP A 253 6.26 26.76 -21.86
C ASP A 253 5.84 28.24 -21.95
N THR A 254 6.81 29.14 -21.79
CA THR A 254 6.55 30.59 -21.77
C THR A 254 5.92 31.13 -23.07
N PRO A 255 6.21 30.62 -24.28
CA PRO A 255 5.45 30.96 -25.49
C PRO A 255 3.95 30.71 -25.34
N VAL A 256 3.53 29.49 -24.97
CA VAL A 256 2.10 29.13 -24.84
C VAL A 256 1.43 29.94 -23.73
N ILE A 257 2.12 30.17 -22.60
CA ILE A 257 1.61 31.04 -21.53
C ILE A 257 1.37 32.45 -22.05
N SER A 258 2.29 32.98 -22.87
CA SER A 258 2.16 34.33 -23.40
C SER A 258 1.05 34.45 -24.45
N GLU A 259 0.83 33.41 -25.24
CA GLU A 259 -0.21 33.38 -26.26
C GLU A 259 -1.61 33.33 -25.64
N LEU A 260 -1.84 32.43 -24.67
CA LEU A 260 -3.17 32.19 -24.11
C LEU A 260 -3.53 33.16 -22.98
N GLY A 261 -2.52 33.73 -22.32
CA GLY A 261 -2.67 34.62 -21.17
C GLY A 261 -2.48 36.10 -21.46
N ILE A 262 -2.29 36.53 -22.72
CA ILE A 262 -2.17 37.97 -23.05
C ILE A 262 -3.26 38.36 -24.04
N GLY A 263 -4.09 39.33 -23.66
CA GLY A 263 -5.08 39.91 -24.54
C GLY A 263 -5.65 41.22 -24.02
N GLN A 264 -6.95 41.40 -24.20
CA GLN A 264 -7.65 42.65 -23.85
C GLN A 264 -7.98 42.73 -22.36
N PHE A 265 -7.96 41.59 -21.65
CA PHE A 265 -8.28 41.52 -20.24
C PHE A 265 -7.01 41.49 -19.38
N PRO A 266 -7.06 42.01 -18.14
CA PRO A 266 -5.97 41.84 -17.19
C PRO A 266 -5.81 40.37 -16.79
N SER A 267 -4.76 39.73 -17.29
CA SER A 267 -4.50 38.31 -17.03
C SER A 267 -3.58 38.05 -15.85
N TYR A 268 -4.01 37.18 -14.94
CA TYR A 268 -3.30 36.89 -13.71
C TYR A 268 -3.24 35.39 -13.38
N VAL A 269 -2.13 34.98 -12.76
CA VAL A 269 -1.99 33.68 -12.12
C VAL A 269 -1.75 33.87 -10.63
N PHE A 270 -2.66 33.33 -9.83
CA PHE A 270 -2.62 33.40 -8.37
C PHE A 270 -2.22 32.05 -7.78
N PHE A 271 -1.23 32.07 -6.90
CA PHE A 271 -0.89 30.95 -6.04
C PHE A 271 -1.29 31.32 -4.60
N CYS A 272 -2.17 30.51 -3.99
CA CYS A 272 -2.60 30.70 -2.62
C CYS A 272 -1.42 30.71 -1.63
N SER A 273 -1.61 31.34 -0.46
CA SER A 273 -0.57 31.54 0.57
C SER A 273 0.03 30.26 1.15
N ASN A 274 -0.63 29.11 0.95
CA ASN A 274 -0.19 27.80 1.39
C ASN A 274 0.71 27.06 0.38
N LEU A 275 1.07 27.71 -0.72
CA LEU A 275 2.01 27.20 -1.72
C LEU A 275 3.36 27.94 -1.64
N PRO A 276 4.49 27.27 -1.99
CA PRO A 276 5.81 27.93 -2.00
C PRO A 276 5.91 29.13 -2.95
N LEU A 277 5.08 29.15 -4.00
CA LEU A 277 5.01 30.22 -4.99
C LEU A 277 3.93 31.27 -4.68
N ALA A 278 3.47 31.36 -3.43
CA ALA A 278 2.39 32.25 -3.03
C ALA A 278 2.56 33.67 -3.59
N GLY A 279 1.54 34.15 -4.29
CA GLY A 279 1.58 35.46 -4.93
C GLY A 279 0.57 35.58 -6.07
N ASN A 280 0.42 36.81 -6.56
CA ASN A 280 -0.39 37.12 -7.73
C ASN A 280 0.53 37.68 -8.82
N TYR A 281 0.57 37.03 -9.97
CA TYR A 281 1.54 37.32 -11.02
C TYR A 281 0.84 37.66 -12.33
N THR A 282 1.25 38.75 -12.96
CA THR A 282 0.98 38.95 -14.39
C THR A 282 1.76 37.92 -15.22
N VAL A 283 1.35 37.68 -16.46
CA VAL A 283 2.05 36.73 -17.35
C VAL A 283 3.56 36.98 -17.45
N PRO A 284 4.06 38.21 -17.65
CA PRO A 284 5.51 38.47 -17.66
C PRO A 284 6.21 38.16 -16.32
N GLN A 285 5.55 38.45 -15.20
CA GLN A 285 6.07 38.14 -13.86
C GLN A 285 6.13 36.63 -13.64
N LEU A 286 5.10 35.90 -14.05
CA LEU A 286 5.03 34.44 -13.97
C LEU A 286 6.15 33.78 -14.79
N ASN A 287 6.34 34.21 -16.05
CA ASN A 287 7.41 33.69 -16.90
C ASN A 287 8.81 33.90 -16.28
N SER A 288 8.99 34.99 -15.53
CA SER A 288 10.23 35.26 -14.80
C SER A 288 10.37 34.37 -13.56
N LEU A 289 9.27 34.15 -12.82
CA LEU A 289 9.22 33.27 -11.65
C LEU A 289 9.55 31.81 -12.00
N LEU A 290 8.92 31.29 -13.05
CA LEU A 290 9.01 29.88 -13.46
C LEU A 290 10.44 29.45 -13.83
N LYS A 291 11.31 30.37 -14.25
CA LYS A 291 12.75 30.10 -14.51
C LYS A 291 13.50 29.59 -13.27
N ASN A 292 13.05 29.97 -12.08
CA ASN A 292 13.69 29.60 -10.81
C ASN A 292 13.04 28.37 -10.16
N VAL A 293 11.96 27.85 -10.74
CA VAL A 293 11.29 26.64 -10.26
C VAL A 293 12.01 25.43 -10.84
N THR A 294 12.45 24.49 -10.02
CA THR A 294 13.19 23.30 -10.49
C THR A 294 12.23 22.29 -11.09
N THR A 295 11.20 21.91 -10.33
CA THR A 295 10.17 20.94 -10.75
C THR A 295 8.79 21.52 -10.49
N PHE A 296 7.88 21.41 -11.44
CA PHE A 296 6.48 21.78 -11.25
C PHE A 296 5.59 20.86 -12.09
N ASN A 297 5.19 19.74 -11.51
CA ASN A 297 4.34 18.76 -12.18
C ASN A 297 2.96 18.76 -11.55
N ILE A 298 1.94 18.79 -12.38
CA ILE A 298 0.55 18.63 -11.96
C ILE A 298 -0.03 17.44 -12.70
N ARG A 299 -0.65 16.52 -11.95
CA ARG A 299 -1.54 15.49 -12.49
C ARG A 299 -2.97 15.96 -12.29
N ILE A 300 -3.69 16.24 -13.36
CA ILE A 300 -5.12 16.56 -13.28
C ILE A 300 -5.88 15.27 -12.96
N ASP A 301 -6.75 15.33 -11.97
CA ASP A 301 -7.54 14.19 -11.47
C ASP A 301 -9.02 14.32 -11.87
N TYR A 302 -9.55 15.55 -11.87
CA TYR A 302 -10.90 15.83 -12.31
C TYR A 302 -11.00 17.27 -12.79
N TYR A 303 -11.94 17.56 -13.69
CA TYR A 303 -12.26 18.91 -14.08
C TYR A 303 -13.75 19.04 -14.37
N ASN A 304 -14.29 20.24 -14.22
CA ASN A 304 -15.63 20.58 -14.68
C ASN A 304 -15.63 22.05 -15.10
N PHE A 305 -16.44 22.39 -16.10
CA PHE A 305 -16.53 23.74 -16.63
C PHE A 305 -17.97 24.22 -16.64
N THR A 306 -18.19 25.51 -16.43
CA THR A 306 -19.48 26.16 -16.53
C THR A 306 -19.36 27.34 -17.46
N ALA A 307 -20.18 27.38 -18.50
CA ALA A 307 -20.18 28.46 -19.50
C ALA A 307 -21.44 29.31 -19.36
N VAL A 308 -21.28 30.64 -19.42
CA VAL A 308 -22.38 31.61 -19.39
C VAL A 308 -22.06 32.75 -20.35
N GLY A 309 -22.84 32.85 -21.43
CA GLY A 309 -22.61 33.85 -22.49
C GLY A 309 -21.20 33.73 -23.06
N ASN A 310 -20.42 34.81 -22.98
CA ASN A 310 -19.05 34.89 -23.50
C ASN A 310 -17.98 34.53 -22.46
N CYS A 311 -18.35 33.91 -21.34
CA CYS A 311 -17.43 33.55 -20.28
C CYS A 311 -17.48 32.05 -19.98
N LEU A 312 -16.35 31.51 -19.53
CA LEU A 312 -16.22 30.15 -19.02
C LEU A 312 -15.48 30.18 -17.69
N SER A 313 -15.96 29.39 -16.73
CA SER A 313 -15.29 29.13 -15.45
C SER A 313 -15.03 27.64 -15.31
N GLY A 314 -13.80 27.27 -14.97
CA GLY A 314 -13.39 25.90 -14.70
C GLY A 314 -13.03 25.67 -13.25
N VAL A 315 -13.36 24.47 -12.75
CA VAL A 315 -12.86 23.95 -11.48
C VAL A 315 -12.17 22.63 -11.77
N ILE A 316 -10.90 22.55 -11.40
CA ILE A 316 -10.01 21.43 -11.70
C ILE A 316 -9.43 20.95 -10.38
N TYR A 317 -9.56 19.66 -10.10
CA TYR A 317 -8.88 18.99 -9.00
C TYR A 317 -7.67 18.26 -9.54
N ALA A 318 -6.55 18.40 -8.84
CA ALA A 318 -5.28 17.90 -9.31
C ALA A 318 -4.33 17.60 -8.15
N TYR A 319 -3.28 16.82 -8.41
CA TYR A 319 -2.19 16.61 -7.48
C TYR A 319 -0.92 17.29 -7.99
N VAL A 320 -0.25 18.05 -7.14
CA VAL A 320 1.02 18.73 -7.48
C VAL A 320 2.21 18.05 -6.84
N ASN A 321 3.32 18.03 -7.58
CA ASN A 321 4.66 17.82 -7.06
C ASN A 321 5.55 18.97 -7.56
N MET A 322 6.03 19.78 -6.62
CA MET A 322 6.80 20.99 -6.89
C MET A 322 8.10 21.00 -6.09
N VAL A 323 9.18 21.43 -6.73
CA VAL A 323 10.46 21.71 -6.06
C VAL A 323 10.84 23.17 -6.34
N TYR A 324 10.92 23.95 -5.26
CA TYR A 324 11.23 25.37 -5.31
C TYR A 324 12.22 25.73 -4.19
N ASN A 325 13.32 26.40 -4.54
CA ASN A 325 14.39 26.78 -3.61
C ASN A 325 14.89 25.63 -2.72
N GLY A 326 14.96 24.40 -3.25
CA GLY A 326 15.42 23.22 -2.51
C GLY A 326 14.37 22.57 -1.60
N HIS A 327 13.17 23.13 -1.50
CA HIS A 327 12.05 22.53 -0.78
C HIS A 327 11.13 21.77 -1.73
N THR A 328 10.75 20.55 -1.34
CA THR A 328 9.76 19.74 -2.07
C THR A 328 8.39 19.94 -1.44
N PHE A 329 7.39 20.15 -2.28
CA PHE A 329 5.99 20.32 -1.91
C PHE A 329 5.12 19.38 -2.74
N CYS A 330 4.31 18.56 -2.06
CA CYS A 330 3.33 17.70 -2.70
C CYS A 330 1.95 17.85 -2.03
N GLY A 331 0.88 17.73 -2.81
CA GLY A 331 -0.47 17.73 -2.25
C GLY A 331 -1.57 17.91 -3.28
N GLU A 332 -2.80 17.81 -2.81
CA GLU A 332 -4.00 18.07 -3.61
C GLU A 332 -4.20 19.57 -3.81
N LEU A 333 -4.57 19.93 -5.03
CA LEU A 333 -4.87 21.28 -5.48
C LEU A 333 -6.30 21.34 -5.99
N LYS A 334 -6.95 22.45 -5.66
CA LYS A 334 -8.06 23.01 -6.42
C LYS A 334 -7.52 24.14 -7.27
N ILE A 335 -7.68 23.99 -8.58
CA ILE A 335 -7.33 24.99 -9.59
C ILE A 335 -8.64 25.57 -10.13
N THR A 336 -8.74 26.90 -10.17
CA THR A 336 -9.86 27.57 -10.82
C THR A 336 -9.36 28.39 -11.99
N GLU A 337 -10.06 28.30 -13.11
CA GLU A 337 -9.75 29.09 -14.30
C GLU A 337 -10.95 29.92 -14.73
N HIS A 338 -10.68 31.06 -15.33
CA HIS A 338 -11.68 31.91 -15.95
C HIS A 338 -11.20 32.40 -17.31
N ALA A 339 -12.08 32.25 -18.30
CA ALA A 339 -11.84 32.61 -19.68
C ALA A 339 -12.97 33.49 -20.23
N LYS A 340 -12.65 34.35 -21.20
CA LYS A 340 -13.62 35.26 -21.81
C LYS A 340 -13.33 35.50 -23.30
N VAL A 341 -14.39 35.69 -24.09
CA VAL A 341 -14.25 36.02 -25.53
C VAL A 341 -13.84 37.48 -25.66
N GLN A 342 -12.75 37.72 -26.37
CA GLN A 342 -12.29 39.05 -26.75
C GLN A 342 -13.19 39.68 -27.83
N THR A 343 -13.06 40.98 -28.08
CA THR A 343 -13.84 41.67 -29.13
C THR A 343 -13.53 41.18 -30.54
N ASN A 344 -12.36 40.59 -30.78
CA ASN A 344 -11.96 39.97 -32.03
C ASN A 344 -12.48 38.52 -32.20
N GLY A 345 -13.22 37.99 -31.20
CA GLY A 345 -13.79 36.64 -31.23
C GLY A 345 -12.86 35.54 -30.70
N LEU A 346 -11.62 35.85 -30.32
CA LEU A 346 -10.68 34.87 -29.78
C LEU A 346 -10.89 34.66 -28.26
N PRO A 347 -10.65 33.44 -27.74
CA PRO A 347 -10.64 33.19 -26.32
C PRO A 347 -9.42 33.84 -25.63
N GLU A 348 -9.56 34.17 -24.35
CA GLU A 348 -8.47 34.65 -23.50
C GLU A 348 -8.62 34.06 -22.10
N ILE A 349 -7.55 33.47 -21.57
CA ILE A 349 -7.48 33.02 -20.18
C ILE A 349 -6.99 34.18 -19.33
N TYR A 350 -7.91 34.80 -18.56
CA TYR A 350 -7.59 36.01 -17.80
C TYR A 350 -7.35 35.76 -16.31
N GLN A 351 -7.71 34.58 -15.80
CA GLN A 351 -7.43 34.26 -14.41
C GLN A 351 -7.23 32.76 -14.23
N VAL A 352 -6.14 32.37 -13.57
CA VAL A 352 -5.96 31.02 -13.02
C VAL A 352 -5.54 31.14 -11.57
N SER A 353 -6.09 30.29 -10.69
CA SER A 353 -5.74 30.26 -9.28
C SER A 353 -5.43 28.84 -8.83
N PHE A 354 -4.29 28.64 -8.18
CA PHE A 354 -3.83 27.37 -7.62
C PHE A 354 -3.93 27.43 -6.10
N CYS A 355 -4.73 26.55 -5.49
CA CYS A 355 -4.90 26.51 -4.04
C CYS A 355 -4.84 25.10 -3.50
N LYS A 356 -4.03 24.89 -2.45
CA LYS A 356 -3.98 23.61 -1.76
C LYS A 356 -5.32 23.33 -1.07
N MET A 357 -5.79 22.09 -1.18
CA MET A 357 -6.99 21.60 -0.49
C MET A 357 -6.72 21.19 0.95
#